data_AF-F4RUV2-F1
#
_entry.id   AF-F4RUV2-F1
#
_cell.length_a   1.000
_cell.length_b   1.000
_cell.length_c   1.000
_cell.angle_alpha   90.00
_cell.angle_beta   90.00
_cell.angle_gamma   90.00
#
_symmetry.space_group_name_H-M   'P 1'
#
loop_
_entity.id
_entity.type
_entity.pdbx_description
1 polymer ?
#
loop_
_entity_poly.entity_id
_entity_poly.type
_entity_poly.pdbx_seq_one_letter_code
_entity_poly.pdbx_strand_id
1 'polypeptide(L)'
;MGKGRKKSTGGTSSGPTSPSNEQLEINTKGELRGKVPNSAQPNTQFVKDQTFPKVPPSAAGGFVRDDVAAKVHSLPDDLHVFLDHDFDEKCNKIKNVLYYLILYHFDPKTKSRPNHNKTALKKAFQDDVKPLIIPYIKPPVIKPEPIDTDAPETVDFDPLSRKTTRQMLVGAILKKVGKFLIPDIARINQLLWLYKAKVDKDLRLPKKPEFSLQPRYLKEDRLKSETVEELRHALQVYAPHIFVYSIALRPSCLIDLYIKFVIEGDLPPERTPVLGFHYAVIDKEAN
;
A
#
# COMPACT_ATOMS: atom_id res chain seq x y z
N MET A 1 -15.72 24.52 -53.43
CA MET A 1 -16.80 23.79 -54.15
C MET A 1 -16.44 22.31 -54.12
N GLY A 2 -17.33 21.32 -54.01
CA GLY A 2 -18.79 21.36 -53.85
C GLY A 2 -19.40 20.00 -53.44
N LYS A 3 -20.67 20.04 -53.04
CA LYS A 3 -21.61 18.95 -52.67
C LYS A 3 -21.65 17.82 -53.74
N GLY A 4 -21.99 16.54 -53.49
CA GLY A 4 -22.41 15.84 -52.26
C GLY A 4 -23.83 15.21 -52.34
N ARG A 5 -23.95 13.87 -52.21
CA ARG A 5 -25.17 13.04 -51.92
C ARG A 5 -24.71 11.56 -51.78
N LYS A 6 -25.17 10.66 -50.88
CA LYS A 6 -26.46 10.30 -50.22
C LYS A 6 -27.40 9.34 -50.99
N LYS A 7 -27.36 8.04 -50.64
CA LYS A 7 -28.47 7.11 -50.27
C LYS A 7 -27.85 5.79 -49.72
N SER A 8 -28.36 5.00 -48.77
CA SER A 8 -29.54 4.97 -47.86
C SER A 8 -30.59 3.86 -48.11
N THR A 9 -30.42 2.70 -47.46
CA THR A 9 -31.39 1.64 -47.03
C THR A 9 -30.60 0.62 -46.18
N GLY A 10 -31.06 -0.09 -45.15
CA GLY A 10 -32.26 -0.12 -44.26
C GLY A 10 -31.90 -1.07 -43.08
N GLY A 11 -32.33 -0.88 -41.81
CA GLY A 11 -33.56 -1.45 -41.22
C GLY A 11 -33.50 -2.99 -41.01
N THR A 12 -33.83 -3.62 -39.86
CA THR A 12 -34.39 -3.17 -38.55
C THR A 12 -34.26 -4.26 -37.46
N SER A 13 -34.04 -3.87 -36.18
CA SER A 13 -34.46 -4.54 -34.90
C SER A 13 -34.11 -6.05 -34.66
N SER A 14 -34.29 -6.70 -33.49
CA SER A 14 -34.90 -6.34 -32.19
C SER A 14 -34.30 -7.20 -31.04
N GLY A 15 -34.37 -6.74 -29.78
CA GLY A 15 -34.40 -7.63 -28.58
C GLY A 15 -35.86 -7.85 -28.12
N PRO A 16 -36.16 -8.36 -26.89
CA PRO A 16 -35.27 -8.73 -25.77
C PRO A 16 -35.29 -10.26 -25.50
N THR A 17 -35.16 -10.88 -24.32
CA THR A 17 -35.96 -10.79 -23.07
C THR A 17 -35.30 -11.59 -21.93
N SER A 18 -35.61 -11.26 -20.67
CA SER A 18 -35.41 -12.14 -19.49
C SER A 18 -36.75 -12.32 -18.75
N PRO A 19 -37.00 -13.47 -18.11
CA PRO A 19 -37.99 -13.58 -17.01
C PRO A 19 -37.31 -13.81 -15.64
N SER A 20 -38.10 -13.70 -14.57
CA SER A 20 -37.65 -13.65 -13.17
C SER A 20 -38.32 -14.73 -12.28
N ASN A 21 -37.77 -14.90 -11.07
CA ASN A 21 -38.42 -15.33 -9.81
C ASN A 21 -39.40 -16.53 -9.77
N GLU A 22 -39.06 -17.50 -8.91
CA GLU A 22 -39.90 -18.04 -7.82
C GLU A 22 -38.93 -18.70 -6.81
N GLN A 23 -38.74 -18.20 -5.58
CA GLN A 23 -39.55 -18.32 -4.36
C GLN A 23 -39.76 -19.74 -3.79
N LEU A 24 -39.04 -20.00 -2.70
CA LEU A 24 -39.42 -20.75 -1.48
C LEU A 24 -40.41 -21.93 -1.60
N GLU A 25 -39.91 -23.12 -1.26
CA GLU A 25 -40.67 -24.04 -0.39
C GLU A 25 -39.83 -24.49 0.81
N ILE A 26 -40.53 -24.83 1.90
CA ILE A 26 -39.98 -25.25 3.20
C ILE A 26 -40.30 -26.74 3.35
N ASN A 27 -39.42 -27.54 3.94
CA ASN A 27 -39.83 -28.84 4.47
C ASN A 27 -39.17 -29.19 5.81
N THR A 28 -39.91 -29.92 6.64
CA THR A 28 -39.74 -29.92 8.11
C THR A 28 -40.05 -31.30 8.69
N LYS A 29 -39.15 -31.86 9.51
CA LYS A 29 -39.40 -32.66 10.75
C LYS A 29 -38.10 -33.26 11.32
N GLY A 30 -38.02 -33.42 12.65
CA GLY A 30 -36.81 -33.93 13.33
C GLY A 30 -36.83 -33.86 14.87
N GLU A 31 -37.88 -34.38 15.52
CA GLU A 31 -38.12 -34.31 16.98
C GLU A 31 -37.51 -35.51 17.76
N LEU A 32 -37.18 -35.48 19.06
CA LEU A 32 -37.21 -34.45 20.13
C LEU A 32 -36.05 -34.69 21.17
N ARG A 33 -36.08 -34.82 22.52
CA ARG A 33 -37.14 -34.81 23.57
C ARG A 33 -36.69 -34.49 25.03
N GLY A 34 -36.22 -33.26 25.31
CA GLY A 34 -36.17 -32.72 26.69
C GLY A 34 -34.83 -32.86 27.44
N LYS A 35 -34.68 -32.32 28.66
CA LYS A 35 -35.63 -31.57 29.53
C LYS A 35 -34.93 -30.42 30.27
N VAL A 36 -35.68 -29.36 30.57
CA VAL A 36 -35.37 -28.35 31.62
C VAL A 36 -36.27 -28.63 32.85
N PRO A 37 -35.98 -28.04 34.02
CA PRO A 37 -37.00 -27.16 34.60
C PRO A 37 -36.47 -25.80 35.11
N ASN A 38 -37.35 -24.81 35.11
CA ASN A 38 -37.17 -23.43 35.60
C ASN A 38 -37.03 -23.33 37.14
N SER A 39 -36.44 -22.24 37.65
CA SER A 39 -37.22 -21.13 38.28
C SER A 39 -36.39 -19.90 38.72
N ALA A 40 -37.11 -18.81 39.02
CA ALA A 40 -36.78 -17.73 39.97
C ALA A 40 -35.72 -16.63 39.63
N GLN A 41 -36.08 -15.80 38.64
CA GLN A 41 -36.22 -14.32 38.74
C GLN A 41 -35.02 -13.36 39.09
N PRO A 42 -35.15 -12.04 38.80
CA PRO A 42 -34.03 -11.09 38.77
C PRO A 42 -33.88 -10.24 40.04
N ASN A 43 -32.79 -9.48 40.14
CA ASN A 43 -32.60 -8.45 41.16
C ASN A 43 -32.27 -7.08 40.53
N THR A 44 -32.95 -6.03 40.97
CA THR A 44 -32.86 -4.66 40.46
C THR A 44 -32.48 -3.72 41.61
N GLN A 45 -31.38 -2.95 41.50
CA GLN A 45 -31.15 -1.84 42.44
C GLN A 45 -30.24 -0.71 41.89
N PHE A 46 -30.91 0.29 41.32
CA PHE A 46 -30.75 1.74 41.50
C PHE A 46 -29.40 2.37 41.94
N VAL A 47 -28.96 3.32 41.09
CA VAL A 47 -28.52 4.70 41.42
C VAL A 47 -27.16 4.93 42.11
N LYS A 48 -26.35 5.74 41.43
CA LYS A 48 -25.80 6.98 42.02
C LYS A 48 -25.58 8.05 40.96
N ASP A 49 -26.30 9.17 41.09
CA ASP A 49 -26.01 10.40 40.35
C ASP A 49 -24.64 10.96 40.76
N GLN A 50 -23.93 11.56 39.81
CA GLN A 50 -22.87 12.54 40.11
C GLN A 50 -23.09 13.80 39.28
N THR A 51 -23.58 14.84 39.95
CA THR A 51 -23.89 16.14 39.38
C THR A 51 -22.61 16.94 39.13
N PHE A 52 -22.41 17.42 37.91
CA PHE A 52 -21.44 18.48 37.59
C PHE A 52 -22.15 19.84 37.45
N PRO A 53 -21.47 20.97 37.72
CA PRO A 53 -22.14 22.20 38.13
C PRO A 53 -22.88 22.91 37.00
N LYS A 54 -24.11 23.35 37.32
CA LYS A 54 -24.98 24.14 36.44
C LYS A 54 -24.54 25.61 36.45
N VAL A 55 -23.67 25.98 35.51
CA VAL A 55 -23.27 27.39 35.26
C VAL A 55 -24.46 28.14 34.63
N PRO A 56 -24.77 29.40 35.03
CA PRO A 56 -25.96 30.10 34.57
C PRO A 56 -25.89 30.56 33.10
N PRO A 57 -27.04 30.73 32.42
CA PRO A 57 -27.08 31.28 31.07
C PRO A 57 -26.77 32.79 31.10
N SER A 58 -25.56 33.17 30.68
CA SER A 58 -25.21 34.55 30.35
C SER A 58 -25.32 34.77 28.84
N ALA A 59 -25.71 35.97 28.42
CA ALA A 59 -26.23 36.23 27.07
C ALA A 59 -25.17 36.67 26.04
N ALA A 60 -25.63 36.78 24.79
CA ALA A 60 -24.99 37.38 23.61
C ALA A 60 -23.90 36.57 22.88
N GLY A 61 -24.29 35.90 21.78
CA GLY A 61 -23.41 35.73 20.60
C GLY A 61 -23.40 34.36 19.91
N GLY A 62 -24.07 34.25 18.75
CA GLY A 62 -23.62 33.39 17.64
C GLY A 62 -24.12 31.94 17.55
N PHE A 63 -25.39 31.75 17.14
CA PHE A 63 -25.98 30.45 16.73
C PHE A 63 -25.43 29.90 15.39
N VAL A 64 -24.10 29.95 15.16
CA VAL A 64 -23.45 29.56 13.89
C VAL A 64 -22.14 28.78 14.14
N ARG A 65 -22.11 27.98 15.22
CA ARG A 65 -20.97 27.11 15.57
C ARG A 65 -21.38 25.68 15.88
N ASP A 66 -22.57 25.47 16.44
CA ASP A 66 -23.05 24.14 16.81
C ASP A 66 -23.36 23.26 15.58
N ASP A 67 -23.77 23.84 14.45
CA ASP A 67 -23.97 23.10 13.19
C ASP A 67 -22.63 22.67 12.58
N VAL A 68 -21.60 23.51 12.65
CA VAL A 68 -20.23 23.19 12.23
C VAL A 68 -19.66 22.09 13.13
N ALA A 69 -19.84 22.18 14.45
CA ALA A 69 -19.44 21.13 15.39
C ALA A 69 -20.13 19.79 15.07
N ALA A 70 -21.45 19.80 14.88
CA ALA A 70 -22.21 18.61 14.52
C ALA A 70 -21.77 18.01 13.17
N LYS A 71 -21.47 18.84 12.16
CA LYS A 71 -20.90 18.40 10.88
C LYS A 71 -19.53 17.76 11.06
N VAL A 72 -18.63 18.36 11.86
CA VAL A 72 -17.30 17.79 12.16
C VAL A 72 -17.43 16.43 12.87
N HIS A 73 -18.28 16.34 13.90
CA HIS A 73 -18.49 15.09 14.65
C HIS A 73 -19.22 13.98 13.87
N SER A 74 -19.84 14.31 12.73
CA SER A 74 -20.50 13.35 11.83
C SER A 74 -19.70 13.07 10.55
N LEU A 75 -18.41 13.44 10.50
CA LEU A 75 -17.55 13.09 9.37
C LEU A 75 -17.29 11.57 9.29
N PRO A 76 -17.41 10.97 8.10
CA PRO A 76 -16.90 9.62 7.85
C PRO A 76 -15.37 9.54 8.00
N ASP A 77 -14.84 8.38 8.42
CA ASP A 77 -13.41 8.20 8.68
C ASP A 77 -12.50 8.53 7.48
N ASP A 78 -12.93 8.24 6.25
CA ASP A 78 -12.23 8.59 5.02
C ASP A 78 -11.98 10.11 4.86
N LEU A 79 -12.75 10.95 5.59
CA LEU A 79 -12.63 12.41 5.59
C LEU A 79 -11.90 12.95 6.83
N HIS A 80 -11.60 12.13 7.85
CA HIS A 80 -10.81 12.56 9.02
C HIS A 80 -9.38 13.00 8.66
N VAL A 81 -8.89 12.68 7.45
CA VAL A 81 -7.64 13.19 6.87
C VAL A 81 -7.65 14.72 6.66
N PHE A 82 -8.81 15.36 6.55
CA PHE A 82 -8.94 16.82 6.45
C PHE A 82 -8.80 17.53 7.82
N LEU A 83 -8.82 16.77 8.93
CA LEU A 83 -8.62 17.27 10.30
C LEU A 83 -7.20 16.97 10.85
N ASP A 84 -6.31 16.40 10.03
CA ASP A 84 -4.93 16.12 10.42
C ASP A 84 -4.07 17.40 10.40
N HIS A 85 -3.21 17.59 11.39
CA HIS A 85 -2.30 18.75 11.47
C HIS A 85 -1.37 18.87 10.25
N ASP A 86 -0.85 17.75 9.75
CA ASP A 86 -0.01 17.63 8.55
C ASP A 86 -0.83 17.54 7.24
N PHE A 87 -2.09 18.02 7.24
CA PHE A 87 -2.96 18.03 6.07
C PHE A 87 -2.30 18.68 4.85
N ASP A 88 -1.67 19.86 4.98
CA ASP A 88 -1.11 20.57 3.82
C ASP A 88 0.11 19.84 3.21
N GLU A 89 0.78 18.94 3.94
CA GLU A 89 1.74 17.97 3.38
C GLU A 89 1.04 16.79 2.68
N LYS A 90 0.04 16.21 3.34
CA LYS A 90 -0.77 15.08 2.85
C LYS A 90 -1.63 15.42 1.63
N CYS A 91 -2.00 16.69 1.45
CA CYS A 91 -3.05 17.14 0.52
C CYS A 91 -2.84 16.70 -0.95
N ASN A 92 -1.58 16.51 -1.36
CA ASN A 92 -1.20 16.07 -2.68
C ASN A 92 -1.55 14.59 -2.95
N LYS A 93 -1.65 13.75 -1.91
CA LYS A 93 -2.01 12.33 -1.98
C LYS A 93 -3.53 12.06 -1.95
N ILE A 94 -4.33 13.02 -1.46
CA ILE A 94 -5.79 12.91 -1.33
C ILE A 94 -6.49 12.87 -2.71
N LYS A 95 -7.46 11.98 -2.92
CA LYS A 95 -8.21 11.81 -4.19
C LYS A 95 -9.26 12.91 -4.38
N ASN A 96 -9.57 13.29 -5.63
CA ASN A 96 -10.58 14.32 -5.96
C ASN A 96 -11.95 14.01 -5.36
N VAL A 97 -12.34 12.73 -5.29
CA VAL A 97 -13.59 12.28 -4.68
C VAL A 97 -13.68 12.69 -3.20
N LEU A 98 -12.59 12.59 -2.43
CA LEU A 98 -12.57 12.99 -1.02
C LEU A 98 -12.71 14.51 -0.86
N TYR A 99 -12.09 15.31 -1.75
CA TYR A 99 -12.31 16.76 -1.79
C TYR A 99 -13.75 17.13 -2.14
N TYR A 100 -14.40 16.40 -3.05
CA TYR A 100 -15.83 16.60 -3.33
C TYR A 100 -16.70 16.24 -2.12
N LEU A 101 -16.42 15.11 -1.46
CA LEU A 101 -17.20 14.65 -0.31
C LEU A 101 -17.11 15.61 0.89
N ILE A 102 -15.92 16.10 1.24
CA ILE A 102 -15.79 17.10 2.32
C ILE A 102 -16.50 18.42 1.96
N LEU A 103 -16.46 18.87 0.70
CA LEU A 103 -17.20 20.05 0.25
C LEU A 103 -18.71 19.85 0.33
N TYR A 104 -19.21 18.69 -0.10
CA TYR A 104 -20.63 18.35 -0.09
C TYR A 104 -21.18 18.13 1.34
N HIS A 105 -20.37 17.64 2.27
CA HIS A 105 -20.72 17.45 3.68
C HIS A 105 -20.96 18.78 4.41
N PHE A 106 -20.17 19.81 4.09
CA PHE A 106 -20.32 21.14 4.70
C PHE A 106 -21.33 22.03 3.94
N ASP A 107 -21.34 21.98 2.59
CA ASP A 107 -22.35 22.61 1.73
C ASP A 107 -22.91 21.62 0.67
N PRO A 108 -24.10 21.05 0.91
CA PRO A 108 -24.79 20.21 -0.09
C PRO A 108 -25.20 20.94 -1.37
N LYS A 109 -25.16 22.28 -1.41
CA LYS A 109 -25.43 23.10 -2.61
C LYS A 109 -24.17 23.44 -3.41
N THR A 110 -23.00 22.89 -3.02
CA THR A 110 -21.71 23.23 -3.62
C THR A 110 -21.71 23.05 -5.14
N LYS A 111 -21.01 23.96 -5.84
CA LYS A 111 -20.81 23.89 -7.29
C LYS A 111 -19.72 22.89 -7.69
N SER A 112 -18.96 22.37 -6.73
CA SER A 112 -17.89 21.40 -6.96
C SER A 112 -18.41 20.02 -7.37
N ARG A 113 -17.67 19.29 -8.21
CA ARG A 113 -18.03 17.93 -8.68
C ARG A 113 -16.79 17.01 -8.67
N PRO A 114 -16.94 15.67 -8.55
CA PRO A 114 -15.81 14.74 -8.45
C PRO A 114 -14.84 14.77 -9.65
N ASN A 115 -15.34 15.17 -10.82
CA ASN A 115 -14.60 15.29 -12.09
C ASN A 115 -13.93 16.66 -12.30
N HIS A 116 -14.07 17.62 -11.37
CA HIS A 116 -13.35 18.88 -11.45
C HIS A 116 -11.85 18.68 -11.26
N ASN A 117 -11.05 19.60 -11.83
CA ASN A 117 -9.61 19.63 -11.61
C ASN A 117 -9.29 19.75 -10.11
N LYS A 118 -8.34 18.94 -9.62
CA LYS A 118 -7.91 18.91 -8.22
C LYS A 118 -7.52 20.30 -7.69
N THR A 119 -6.93 21.17 -8.52
CA THR A 119 -6.59 22.54 -8.12
C THR A 119 -7.81 23.38 -7.76
N ALA A 120 -8.91 23.25 -8.53
CA ALA A 120 -10.17 23.95 -8.24
C ALA A 120 -10.85 23.40 -6.98
N LEU A 121 -10.85 22.07 -6.81
CA LEU A 121 -11.38 21.41 -5.61
C LEU A 121 -10.58 21.76 -4.34
N LYS A 122 -9.24 21.81 -4.44
CA LYS A 122 -8.38 22.25 -3.32
C LYS A 122 -8.62 23.73 -3.00
N LYS A 123 -8.82 24.59 -4.01
CA LYS A 123 -9.16 26.01 -3.78
C LYS A 123 -10.50 26.14 -3.04
N ALA A 124 -11.58 25.56 -3.56
CA ALA A 124 -12.89 25.59 -2.89
C ALA A 124 -12.80 25.06 -1.44
N PHE A 125 -12.03 24.00 -1.19
CA PHE A 125 -11.81 23.53 0.18
C PHE A 125 -11.08 24.56 1.07
N GLN A 126 -10.04 25.24 0.57
CA GLN A 126 -9.29 26.24 1.35
C GLN A 126 -10.10 27.53 1.57
N ASP A 127 -10.97 27.90 0.62
CA ASP A 127 -11.81 29.09 0.67
C ASP A 127 -13.08 28.86 1.53
N ASP A 128 -13.81 27.77 1.30
CA ASP A 128 -15.16 27.54 1.84
C ASP A 128 -15.19 26.71 3.14
N VAL A 129 -14.28 25.74 3.32
CA VAL A 129 -14.38 24.70 4.38
C VAL A 129 -13.24 24.75 5.39
N LYS A 130 -12.00 24.98 4.97
CA LYS A 130 -10.84 25.09 5.87
C LYS A 130 -11.06 26.13 7.00
N PRO A 131 -11.66 27.32 6.75
CA PRO A 131 -11.95 28.27 7.83
C PRO A 131 -12.92 27.73 8.90
N LEU A 132 -13.84 26.84 8.53
CA LEU A 132 -14.82 26.24 9.44
C LEU A 132 -14.21 25.13 10.30
N ILE A 133 -13.30 24.33 9.72
CA ILE A 133 -12.71 23.17 10.41
C ILE A 133 -11.41 23.48 11.16
N ILE A 134 -10.77 24.65 10.95
CA ILE A 134 -9.55 25.07 11.67
C ILE A 134 -9.62 24.86 13.21
N PRO A 135 -10.71 25.21 13.92
CA PRO A 135 -10.84 24.97 15.36
C PRO A 135 -10.87 23.50 15.78
N TYR A 136 -11.05 22.58 14.83
CA TYR A 136 -11.18 21.14 15.00
C TYR A 136 -10.08 20.34 14.30
N ILE A 137 -9.11 21.02 13.66
CA ILE A 137 -7.87 20.37 13.26
C ILE A 137 -7.21 19.85 14.54
N LYS A 138 -6.87 18.56 14.54
CA LYS A 138 -6.20 17.91 15.67
C LYS A 138 -4.96 18.75 16.02
N PRO A 139 -4.69 19.03 17.31
CA PRO A 139 -3.43 19.68 17.67
C PRO A 139 -2.26 18.89 17.06
N PRO A 140 -1.11 19.53 16.78
CA PRO A 140 0.06 18.79 16.33
C PRO A 140 0.25 17.61 17.29
N VAL A 141 0.26 16.40 16.73
CA VAL A 141 0.73 15.26 17.50
C VAL A 141 2.18 15.59 17.80
N ILE A 142 2.41 16.06 19.02
CA ILE A 142 3.72 16.04 19.66
C ILE A 142 4.05 14.56 19.76
N LYS A 143 4.58 14.01 18.65
CA LYS A 143 5.66 13.05 18.73
C LYS A 143 6.59 13.70 19.75
N PRO A 144 6.82 13.08 20.92
CA PRO A 144 7.79 13.66 21.83
C PRO A 144 9.04 13.94 21.00
N GLU A 145 9.59 15.15 21.12
CA GLU A 145 10.97 15.34 20.73
C GLU A 145 11.76 14.20 21.35
N PRO A 146 12.77 13.63 20.67
CA PRO A 146 13.56 12.55 21.24
C PRO A 146 14.33 13.13 22.43
N ILE A 147 13.67 13.12 23.59
CA ILE A 147 14.29 13.34 24.88
C ILE A 147 15.36 12.26 24.97
N ASP A 148 16.59 12.66 25.25
CA ASP A 148 17.61 11.73 25.73
C ASP A 148 17.30 11.32 27.19
N THR A 149 16.05 10.90 27.44
CA THR A 149 15.81 9.69 28.21
C THR A 149 16.59 8.60 27.50
N ASP A 150 17.63 8.07 28.16
CA ASP A 150 18.35 6.89 27.72
C ASP A 150 17.35 5.84 27.24
N ALA A 151 17.29 5.65 25.92
CA ALA A 151 16.24 4.87 25.30
C ALA A 151 16.28 3.47 25.92
N PRO A 152 15.19 3.00 26.55
CA PRO A 152 15.25 1.94 27.55
C PRO A 152 16.01 0.74 26.98
N GLU A 153 17.13 0.41 27.62
CA GLU A 153 17.85 -0.81 27.31
C GLU A 153 16.84 -1.96 27.48
N THR A 154 16.63 -2.73 26.40
CA THR A 154 15.48 -3.64 26.21
C THR A 154 14.11 -3.01 25.85
N VAL A 155 14.09 -2.09 24.87
CA VAL A 155 13.23 -2.42 23.71
C VAL A 155 13.85 -3.65 23.05
N ASP A 156 13.25 -4.82 23.26
CA ASP A 156 13.76 -6.10 22.76
C ASP A 156 13.69 -6.14 21.22
N PHE A 157 14.80 -5.75 20.59
CA PHE A 157 14.91 -5.67 19.14
C PHE A 157 15.21 -7.04 18.55
N ASP A 158 14.17 -7.84 18.35
CA ASP A 158 14.23 -9.06 17.54
C ASP A 158 14.42 -8.70 16.06
N PRO A 159 15.61 -8.94 15.45
CA PRO A 159 15.84 -8.65 14.04
C PRO A 159 15.02 -9.57 13.12
N LEU A 160 14.54 -10.72 13.59
CA LEU A 160 13.76 -11.70 12.83
C LEU A 160 12.24 -11.47 12.93
N SER A 161 11.81 -10.51 13.75
CA SER A 161 10.40 -10.21 13.95
C SER A 161 9.72 -9.79 12.65
N ARG A 162 8.50 -10.29 12.42
CA ARG A 162 7.65 -9.83 11.29
C ARG A 162 7.33 -8.33 11.32
N LYS A 163 7.57 -7.66 12.45
CA LYS A 163 7.40 -6.20 12.61
C LYS A 163 8.67 -5.41 12.28
N THR A 164 9.83 -6.06 12.17
CA THR A 164 11.13 -5.39 11.98
C THR A 164 11.26 -4.86 10.55
N THR A 165 11.38 -3.55 10.43
CA THR A 165 11.46 -2.84 9.14
C THR A 165 12.90 -2.65 8.66
N ARG A 166 13.07 -2.34 7.36
CA ARG A 166 14.37 -1.93 6.79
C ARG A 166 15.02 -0.81 7.62
N GLN A 167 14.25 0.21 8.01
CA GLN A 167 14.76 1.36 8.76
C GLN A 167 15.23 0.99 10.17
N MET A 168 14.55 0.07 10.85
CA MET A 168 14.98 -0.42 12.17
C MET A 168 16.30 -1.18 12.08
N LEU A 169 16.46 -2.07 11.10
CA LEU A 169 17.73 -2.78 10.86
C LEU A 169 18.87 -1.82 10.50
N VAL A 170 18.62 -0.85 9.60
CA VAL A 170 19.61 0.18 9.24
C VAL A 170 20.01 1.00 10.47
N GLY A 171 19.05 1.45 11.27
CA GLY A 171 19.30 2.20 12.50
C GLY A 171 20.11 1.40 13.54
N ALA A 172 19.78 0.12 13.75
CA ALA A 172 20.50 -0.73 14.70
C ALA A 172 21.93 -1.04 14.23
N ILE A 173 22.15 -1.27 12.93
CA ILE A 173 23.50 -1.44 12.36
C ILE A 173 24.31 -0.15 12.53
N LEU A 174 23.76 1.01 12.14
CA LEU A 174 24.47 2.29 12.24
C LEU A 174 24.72 2.72 13.69
N LYS A 175 23.82 2.42 14.64
CA LYS A 175 24.06 2.66 16.09
C LYS A 175 25.24 1.85 16.63
N LYS A 176 25.52 0.66 16.08
CA LYS A 176 26.64 -0.20 16.54
C LYS A 176 27.94 -0.01 15.74
N VAL A 177 27.85 0.31 14.45
CA VAL A 177 28.99 0.40 13.51
C VAL A 177 29.43 1.85 13.26
N GLY A 178 28.58 2.83 13.54
CA GLY A 178 28.80 4.22 13.17
C GLY A 178 28.64 4.42 11.65
N LYS A 179 29.69 4.94 10.99
CA LYS A 179 29.65 5.28 9.57
C LYS A 179 29.83 4.04 8.69
N PHE A 180 28.73 3.47 8.19
CA PHE A 180 28.73 2.40 7.19
C PHE A 180 27.79 2.74 6.03
N LEU A 181 28.23 2.51 4.78
CA LEU A 181 27.41 2.78 3.60
C LEU A 181 26.43 1.62 3.37
N ILE A 182 25.12 1.88 3.57
CA ILE A 182 24.05 0.91 3.28
C ILE A 182 23.23 1.44 2.09
N PRO A 183 23.30 0.82 0.90
CA PRO A 183 22.51 1.23 -0.26
C PRO A 183 21.00 1.15 -0.02
N ASP A 184 20.22 2.07 -0.59
CA ASP A 184 18.76 2.06 -0.44
C ASP A 184 18.05 0.89 -1.12
N ILE A 185 18.69 0.30 -2.13
CA ILE A 185 18.25 -0.95 -2.77
C ILE A 185 18.44 -2.21 -1.91
N ALA A 186 19.15 -2.14 -0.77
CA ALA A 186 19.45 -3.31 0.05
C ALA A 186 18.19 -3.90 0.71
N ARG A 187 17.91 -5.17 0.37
CA ARG A 187 16.74 -5.94 0.84
C ARG A 187 16.89 -6.33 2.31
N ILE A 188 15.77 -6.50 3.03
CA ILE A 188 15.78 -6.91 4.46
C ILE A 188 16.64 -8.16 4.70
N ASN A 189 16.52 -9.20 3.87
CA ASN A 189 17.32 -10.42 3.99
C ASN A 189 18.83 -10.15 3.89
N GLN A 190 19.27 -9.23 3.03
CA GLN A 190 20.68 -8.83 2.90
C GLN A 190 21.14 -8.05 4.14
N LEU A 191 20.27 -7.21 4.71
CA LEU A 191 20.54 -6.47 5.95
C LEU A 191 20.60 -7.38 7.18
N LEU A 192 19.87 -8.49 7.22
CA LEU A 192 20.01 -9.50 8.28
C LEU A 192 21.40 -10.15 8.30
N TRP A 193 21.97 -10.45 7.12
CA TRP A 193 23.35 -10.93 7.02
C TRP A 193 24.38 -9.85 7.44
N LEU A 194 24.13 -8.58 7.11
CA LEU A 194 24.98 -7.46 7.57
C LEU A 194 24.87 -7.25 9.09
N TYR A 195 23.66 -7.32 9.65
CA TYR A 195 23.41 -7.27 11.09
C TYR A 195 24.13 -8.42 11.82
N LYS A 196 24.04 -9.64 11.28
CA LYS A 196 24.80 -10.79 11.80
C LYS A 196 26.31 -10.56 11.78
N ALA A 197 26.83 -10.00 10.68
CA ALA A 197 28.27 -9.77 10.51
C ALA A 197 28.83 -8.63 11.38
N LYS A 198 27.98 -7.73 11.91
CA LYS A 198 28.41 -6.46 12.53
C LYS A 198 27.81 -6.13 13.90
N VAL A 199 26.69 -6.73 14.28
CA VAL A 199 25.96 -6.44 15.53
C VAL A 199 25.84 -7.69 16.40
N ASP A 200 25.30 -8.78 15.85
CA ASP A 200 25.05 -10.03 16.56
C ASP A 200 25.62 -11.23 15.78
N LYS A 201 26.81 -11.67 16.17
CA LYS A 201 27.50 -12.80 15.50
C LYS A 201 26.78 -14.13 15.67
N ASP A 202 25.97 -14.29 16.70
CA ASP A 202 25.33 -15.56 17.07
C ASP A 202 23.94 -15.72 16.45
N LEU A 203 23.33 -14.63 15.96
CA LEU A 203 22.05 -14.59 15.24
C LEU A 203 21.86 -15.76 14.26
N ARG A 204 20.87 -16.61 14.51
CA ARG A 204 20.63 -17.84 13.73
C ARG A 204 19.74 -17.57 12.52
N LEU A 205 20.36 -17.14 11.41
CA LEU A 205 19.68 -16.97 10.12
C LEU A 205 19.36 -18.33 9.45
N PRO A 206 18.29 -18.43 8.64
CA PRO A 206 17.99 -19.62 7.84
C PRO A 206 19.19 -20.08 7.00
N LYS A 207 19.52 -21.37 7.07
CA LYS A 207 20.87 -21.90 6.80
C LYS A 207 21.27 -22.02 5.32
N LYS A 208 20.57 -21.34 4.41
CA LYS A 208 20.79 -21.35 2.96
C LYS A 208 20.46 -19.99 2.34
N PRO A 209 21.44 -19.23 1.84
CA PRO A 209 21.18 -18.25 0.80
C PRO A 209 20.74 -18.99 -0.47
N GLU A 210 19.71 -18.46 -1.12
CA GLU A 210 19.15 -18.93 -2.39
C GLU A 210 20.23 -18.99 -3.50
N PHE A 211 21.16 -18.04 -3.45
CA PHE A 211 22.30 -17.87 -4.35
C PHE A 211 23.58 -18.60 -3.89
N SER A 212 23.45 -19.70 -3.14
CA SER A 212 24.58 -20.54 -2.69
C SER A 212 24.43 -22.03 -3.04
N LEU A 213 23.47 -22.35 -3.90
CA LEU A 213 23.29 -23.66 -4.52
C LEU A 213 23.09 -23.45 -6.01
N GLN A 214 23.36 -24.46 -6.85
CA GLN A 214 22.99 -24.38 -8.27
C GLN A 214 21.48 -24.10 -8.38
N PRO A 215 21.06 -23.05 -9.11
CA PRO A 215 19.65 -22.74 -9.30
C PRO A 215 19.00 -23.82 -10.17
N ARG A 216 17.67 -23.87 -10.19
CA ARG A 216 16.95 -24.81 -11.05
C ARG A 216 17.06 -24.38 -12.51
N TYR A 217 17.13 -25.35 -13.40
CA TYR A 217 16.88 -25.12 -14.83
C TYR A 217 15.41 -24.77 -15.04
N LEU A 218 15.13 -23.76 -15.86
CA LEU A 218 13.79 -23.22 -16.09
C LEU A 218 13.43 -23.24 -17.58
N LYS A 219 12.14 -23.43 -17.86
CA LYS A 219 11.54 -23.29 -19.19
C LYS A 219 11.07 -21.85 -19.41
N GLU A 220 10.94 -21.43 -20.67
CA GLU A 220 10.59 -20.04 -21.02
C GLU A 220 9.29 -19.54 -20.36
N ASP A 221 8.30 -20.43 -20.16
CA ASP A 221 7.02 -20.09 -19.49
C ASP A 221 7.21 -19.56 -18.06
N ARG A 222 8.31 -19.95 -17.38
CA ARG A 222 8.62 -19.57 -16.00
C ARG A 222 9.57 -18.39 -15.87
N LEU A 223 10.37 -18.08 -16.88
CA LEU A 223 11.36 -16.99 -16.80
C LEU A 223 10.75 -15.61 -16.49
N LYS A 224 9.45 -15.43 -16.75
CA LYS A 224 8.70 -14.18 -16.50
C LYS A 224 8.35 -13.95 -15.03
N SER A 225 8.43 -14.97 -14.15
CA SER A 225 8.25 -14.81 -12.70
C SER A 225 9.55 -14.55 -11.93
N GLU A 226 10.70 -14.84 -12.54
CA GLU A 226 12.00 -14.76 -11.89
C GLU A 226 12.49 -13.32 -11.71
N THR A 227 13.19 -13.04 -10.61
CA THR A 227 13.81 -11.73 -10.40
C THR A 227 15.14 -11.58 -11.13
N VAL A 228 15.60 -10.33 -11.23
CA VAL A 228 16.93 -9.96 -11.73
C VAL A 228 18.07 -10.68 -10.99
N GLU A 229 17.89 -11.02 -9.70
CA GLU A 229 18.93 -11.73 -8.93
C GLU A 229 18.99 -13.22 -9.32
N GLU A 230 17.84 -13.89 -9.45
CA GLU A 230 17.74 -15.31 -9.87
C GLU A 230 18.22 -15.51 -11.31
N LEU A 231 17.78 -14.68 -12.26
CA LEU A 231 18.21 -14.77 -13.66
C LEU A 231 19.71 -14.54 -13.82
N ARG A 232 20.29 -13.53 -13.12
CA ARG A 232 21.74 -13.30 -13.12
C ARG A 232 22.52 -14.46 -12.52
N HIS A 233 22.05 -15.01 -11.41
CA HIS A 233 22.68 -16.16 -10.75
C HIS A 233 22.66 -17.40 -11.65
N ALA A 234 21.53 -17.68 -12.30
CA ALA A 234 21.42 -18.81 -13.21
C ALA A 234 22.25 -18.64 -14.48
N LEU A 235 22.31 -17.43 -15.06
CA LEU A 235 23.25 -17.11 -16.13
C LEU A 235 24.71 -17.31 -15.70
N GLN A 236 25.10 -16.84 -14.50
CA GLN A 236 26.46 -16.99 -13.99
C GLN A 236 26.86 -18.45 -13.73
N VAL A 237 25.90 -19.33 -13.40
CA VAL A 237 26.16 -20.75 -13.12
C VAL A 237 26.11 -21.61 -14.39
N TYR A 238 25.16 -21.39 -15.29
CA TYR A 238 25.00 -22.18 -16.51
C TYR A 238 25.83 -21.66 -17.69
N ALA A 239 26.01 -20.35 -17.81
CA ALA A 239 26.82 -19.70 -18.85
C ALA A 239 27.97 -18.86 -18.24
N PRO A 240 28.91 -19.46 -17.47
CA PRO A 240 30.03 -18.74 -16.84
C PRO A 240 31.05 -18.18 -17.84
N HIS A 241 30.84 -18.38 -19.15
CA HIS A 241 31.65 -17.87 -20.24
C HIS A 241 31.12 -16.54 -20.81
N ILE A 242 30.00 -15.99 -20.33
CA ILE A 242 29.52 -14.66 -20.71
C ILE A 242 29.68 -13.64 -19.58
N PHE A 243 30.10 -12.42 -19.93
CA PHE A 243 30.05 -11.25 -19.08
C PHE A 243 28.85 -10.39 -19.45
N VAL A 244 27.87 -10.24 -18.56
CA VAL A 244 26.65 -9.45 -18.81
C VAL A 244 26.85 -8.00 -18.36
N TYR A 245 26.71 -7.06 -19.29
CA TYR A 245 26.88 -5.63 -19.01
C TYR A 245 25.75 -5.04 -18.15
N SER A 246 26.04 -3.96 -17.42
CA SER A 246 25.09 -3.27 -16.53
C SER A 246 23.78 -2.85 -17.24
N ILE A 247 23.86 -2.42 -18.50
CA ILE A 247 22.72 -2.04 -19.35
C ILE A 247 21.77 -3.21 -19.69
N ALA A 248 22.26 -4.44 -19.61
CA ALA A 248 21.51 -5.68 -19.82
C ALA A 248 20.88 -6.23 -18.54
N LEU A 249 21.16 -5.65 -17.35
CA LEU A 249 20.60 -6.10 -16.07
C LEU A 249 19.14 -5.66 -15.85
N ARG A 250 18.32 -5.79 -16.90
CA ARG A 250 16.87 -5.53 -16.93
C ARG A 250 16.14 -6.87 -17.16
N PRO A 251 14.97 -7.10 -16.55
CA PRO A 251 14.31 -8.42 -16.58
C PRO A 251 14.18 -9.02 -17.99
N SER A 252 13.67 -8.27 -18.97
CA SER A 252 13.53 -8.76 -20.34
C SER A 252 14.85 -9.22 -20.97
N CYS A 253 15.88 -8.38 -20.91
CA CYS A 253 17.18 -8.70 -21.51
C CYS A 253 17.88 -9.88 -20.80
N LEU A 254 17.67 -10.06 -19.49
CA LEU A 254 18.15 -11.25 -18.77
C LEU A 254 17.39 -12.52 -19.16
N ILE A 255 16.07 -12.42 -19.42
CA ILE A 255 15.28 -13.53 -19.98
C ILE A 255 15.78 -13.88 -21.39
N ASP A 256 16.00 -12.87 -22.25
CA ASP A 256 16.52 -13.06 -23.60
C ASP A 256 17.94 -13.68 -23.58
N LEU A 257 18.82 -13.24 -22.67
CA LEU A 257 20.12 -13.88 -22.45
C LEU A 257 20.00 -15.33 -21.95
N TYR A 258 19.04 -15.63 -21.07
CA TYR A 258 18.83 -17.00 -20.57
C TYR A 258 18.30 -17.93 -21.67
N ILE A 259 17.37 -17.44 -22.49
CA ILE A 259 16.89 -18.20 -23.66
C ILE A 259 18.07 -18.50 -24.60
N LYS A 260 18.91 -17.50 -24.89
CA LYS A 260 20.05 -17.64 -25.81
C LYS A 260 21.19 -18.55 -25.30
N PHE A 261 21.51 -18.52 -24.00
CA PHE A 261 22.72 -19.15 -23.44
C PHE A 261 22.48 -20.28 -22.45
N VAL A 262 21.23 -20.56 -22.07
CA VAL A 262 20.88 -21.66 -21.14
C VAL A 262 19.81 -22.57 -21.72
N ILE A 263 18.84 -22.05 -22.48
CA ILE A 263 17.85 -22.87 -23.20
C ILE A 263 18.30 -23.22 -24.63
N GLU A 264 19.24 -22.45 -25.19
CA GLU A 264 19.66 -22.51 -26.61
C GLU A 264 18.47 -22.32 -27.58
N GLY A 265 17.50 -21.49 -27.19
CA GLY A 265 16.28 -21.22 -27.95
C GLY A 265 16.41 -20.05 -28.93
N ASP A 266 15.69 -20.15 -30.05
CA ASP A 266 15.59 -19.09 -31.05
C ASP A 266 14.89 -17.83 -30.49
N LEU A 267 15.43 -16.66 -30.82
CA LEU A 267 14.86 -15.36 -30.50
C LEU A 267 14.62 -14.55 -31.77
N PRO A 268 13.52 -13.77 -31.83
CA PRO A 268 13.29 -12.88 -32.96
C PRO A 268 14.34 -11.74 -32.97
N PRO A 269 14.65 -11.14 -34.14
CA PRO A 269 15.74 -10.18 -34.28
C PRO A 269 15.67 -8.98 -33.32
N GLU A 270 14.46 -8.52 -32.98
CA GLU A 270 14.21 -7.36 -32.11
C GLU A 270 14.48 -7.65 -30.63
N ARG A 271 14.54 -8.92 -30.23
CA ARG A 271 14.87 -9.38 -28.86
C ARG A 271 16.28 -9.97 -28.73
N THR A 272 16.93 -10.29 -29.84
CA THR A 272 18.24 -10.98 -29.83
C THR A 272 19.31 -10.15 -29.10
N PRO A 273 19.91 -10.68 -28.01
CA PRO A 273 21.01 -9.99 -27.33
C PRO A 273 22.21 -9.80 -28.26
N VAL A 274 22.62 -8.55 -28.43
CA VAL A 274 23.77 -8.13 -29.24
C VAL A 274 25.09 -8.21 -28.46
N LEU A 275 26.07 -8.94 -29.02
CA LEU A 275 27.45 -9.02 -28.54
C LEU A 275 28.12 -7.63 -28.53
N GLY A 276 28.93 -7.34 -27.51
CA GLY A 276 29.60 -6.05 -27.33
C GLY A 276 28.73 -4.95 -26.72
N PHE A 277 27.39 -5.08 -26.75
CA PHE A 277 26.46 -4.10 -26.17
C PHE A 277 25.68 -4.65 -24.96
N HIS A 278 25.15 -5.88 -25.05
CA HIS A 278 24.43 -6.52 -23.93
C HIS A 278 25.33 -7.44 -23.10
N TYR A 279 26.27 -8.13 -23.77
CA TYR A 279 27.22 -9.05 -23.14
C TYR A 279 28.54 -9.09 -23.93
N ALA A 280 29.57 -9.66 -23.31
CA ALA A 280 30.80 -10.12 -23.97
C ALA A 280 31.00 -11.62 -23.70
N VAL A 281 31.83 -12.28 -24.52
CA VAL A 281 32.34 -13.63 -24.24
C VAL A 281 33.66 -13.51 -23.49
N ILE A 282 33.91 -14.42 -22.55
CA ILE A 282 35.13 -14.48 -21.74
C ILE A 282 36.02 -15.57 -22.31
N ASP A 283 36.90 -15.18 -23.23
CA ASP A 283 37.86 -16.10 -23.85
C ASP A 283 38.92 -16.52 -22.83
N LYS A 284 38.92 -17.81 -22.47
CA LYS A 284 39.85 -18.37 -21.45
C LYS A 284 41.29 -18.50 -21.93
N GLU A 285 41.53 -18.32 -23.22
CA GLU A 285 42.83 -18.49 -23.90
C GLU A 285 43.46 -17.13 -24.27
N ALA A 286 42.88 -16.01 -23.82
CA ALA A 286 43.35 -14.65 -24.11
C ALA A 286 44.38 -14.10 -23.09
N ASN A 287 45.12 -15.00 -22.41
CA ASN A 287 46.22 -14.70 -21.47
C ASN A 287 47.39 -15.66 -21.70
#